data_AF-A0A3N5MZ30-F1
#
_entry.id   AF-A0A3N5MZ30-F1
#
_cell.length_a   1.000
_cell.length_b   1.000
_cell.length_c   1.000
_cell.angle_alpha   90.00
_cell.angle_beta   90.00
_cell.angle_gamma   90.00
#
_symmetry.space_group_name_H-M   'P 1'
#
loop_
_entity.id
_entity.type
_entity.pdbx_description
1 polymer ?
#
loop_
_entity_poly.entity_id
_entity_poly.type
_entity_poly.pdbx_seq_one_letter_code
_entity_poly.pdbx_strand_id
1 'polypeptide(L)' 'GALASVVGGLVDKPVIGVPSSTGYGASFGGISAMLTMLNSCASGVSVVNIDNGFGAACQANLIMRLAVREKGNRER' A
#
# COMPACT_ATOMS: atom_id res chain seq x y z
N GLY A 1 6.29 1.26 -11.06
CA GLY A 1 5.11 1.39 -10.19
C GLY A 1 4.86 2.81 -9.72
N ALA A 2 4.47 3.73 -10.63
CA ALA A 2 4.20 5.14 -10.27
C ALA A 2 2.84 5.34 -9.57
N LEU A 3 1.91 4.41 -9.75
CA LEU A 3 0.54 4.50 -9.23
C LEU A 3 0.49 4.70 -7.72
N ALA A 4 1.33 3.98 -6.96
CA ALA A 4 1.33 4.08 -5.50
C ALA A 4 1.66 5.50 -5.01
N SER A 5 2.62 6.18 -5.64
CA SER A 5 3.01 7.55 -5.32
C SER A 5 1.91 8.55 -5.67
N VAL A 6 1.29 8.41 -6.84
CA VAL A 6 0.21 9.30 -7.29
C VAL A 6 -1.00 9.18 -6.37
N VAL A 7 -1.43 7.95 -6.08
CA VAL A 7 -2.56 7.72 -5.18
C VAL A 7 -2.25 8.26 -3.79
N GLY A 8 -1.05 8.02 -3.25
CA GLY A 8 -0.63 8.56 -1.95
C GLY A 8 -0.64 10.09 -1.86
N GLY A 9 -0.49 10.80 -2.98
CA GLY A 9 -0.61 12.26 -3.02
C GLY A 9 -2.05 12.78 -3.21
N LEU A 10 -3.00 11.91 -3.57
CA LEU A 10 -4.38 12.28 -3.91
C LEU A 10 -5.40 11.90 -2.85
N VAL A 11 -5.05 11.03 -1.89
CA VAL A 11 -5.99 10.54 -0.88
C VAL A 11 -5.47 10.81 0.53
N ASP A 12 -6.36 11.25 1.42
CA ASP A 12 -6.06 11.42 2.85
C ASP A 12 -6.15 10.10 3.65
N LYS A 13 -6.06 8.96 2.97
CA LYS A 13 -6.20 7.62 3.56
C LYS A 13 -4.93 6.80 3.37
N PRO A 14 -4.61 5.83 4.25
CA PRO A 14 -3.48 4.94 4.06
C PRO A 14 -3.58 4.15 2.75
N VAL A 15 -2.48 4.08 2.00
CA VAL A 15 -2.37 3.35 0.73
C VAL A 15 -1.41 2.19 0.93
N ILE A 16 -1.86 0.96 0.62
CA ILE A 16 -1.02 -0.23 0.67
C ILE A 16 -0.70 -0.68 -0.76
N GLY A 17 0.56 -0.50 -1.17
CA GLY A 17 1.06 -0.93 -2.46
C GLY A 17 1.46 -2.40 -2.45
N VAL A 18 0.93 -3.17 -3.40
CA VAL A 18 1.34 -4.57 -3.66
C VAL A 18 2.09 -4.61 -4.98
N PRO A 19 3.42 -4.76 -4.97
CA PRO A 19 4.18 -4.96 -6.20
C PRO A 19 3.76 -6.29 -6.83
N SER A 20 3.51 -6.32 -8.14
CA SER A 20 3.26 -7.60 -8.83
C SER A 20 4.55 -8.16 -9.41
N SER A 21 4.73 -9.47 -9.36
CA SER A 21 5.81 -10.14 -10.09
C SER A 21 5.59 -10.08 -11.60
N THR A 22 4.33 -9.97 -12.01
CA THR A 22 3.93 -9.88 -13.41
C THR A 22 4.10 -8.45 -13.95
N GLY A 23 4.56 -8.35 -15.19
CA GLY A 23 4.77 -7.08 -15.87
C GLY A 23 5.51 -7.28 -17.17
N TYR A 24 5.59 -6.22 -17.97
CA TYR A 24 6.36 -6.24 -19.23
C TYR A 24 7.85 -6.47 -18.94
N GLY A 25 8.61 -6.94 -19.95
CA GLY A 25 9.93 -7.57 -19.82
C GLY A 25 11.00 -6.93 -18.92
N ALA A 26 10.83 -5.68 -18.48
CA ALA A 26 11.64 -5.02 -17.45
C ALA A 26 11.13 -5.23 -16.00
N SER A 27 10.15 -6.11 -15.76
CA SER A 27 9.58 -6.35 -14.42
C SER A 27 10.61 -6.95 -13.45
N PHE A 28 11.52 -7.80 -13.96
CA PHE A 28 12.47 -8.60 -13.17
C PHE A 28 11.78 -9.32 -12.00
N GLY A 29 10.69 -10.04 -12.29
CA GLY A 29 9.91 -10.75 -11.27
C GLY A 29 9.31 -9.84 -10.21
N GLY A 30 9.05 -8.57 -10.53
CA GLY A 30 8.44 -7.59 -9.62
C GLY A 30 9.43 -6.73 -8.84
N ILE A 31 10.73 -6.96 -8.96
CA ILE A 31 11.76 -6.14 -8.30
C ILE A 31 11.70 -4.69 -8.77
N SER A 32 11.51 -4.47 -10.07
CA SER A 32 11.35 -3.11 -10.60
C SER A 32 10.11 -2.40 -10.03
N ALA A 33 8.99 -3.12 -9.89
CA ALA A 33 7.76 -2.60 -9.32
C ALA A 33 7.94 -2.26 -7.83
N MET A 34 8.55 -3.17 -7.06
CA MET A 34 8.84 -3.00 -5.64
C MET A 34 9.76 -1.80 -5.39
N LEU A 35 10.90 -1.72 -6.10
CA LEU A 35 11.84 -0.60 -5.97
C LEU A 35 11.18 0.73 -6.36
N THR A 36 10.37 0.75 -7.43
CA THR A 36 9.67 1.99 -7.80
C THR A 36 8.71 2.42 -6.70
N MET A 37 7.94 1.49 -6.13
CA MET A 37 6.98 1.82 -5.07
C MET A 37 7.67 2.22 -3.77
N LEU A 38 8.81 1.60 -3.41
CA LEU A 38 9.59 1.94 -2.21
C LEU A 38 10.32 3.28 -2.34
N ASN A 39 10.77 3.65 -3.54
CA ASN A 39 11.35 4.97 -3.79
C ASN A 39 10.29 6.10 -3.79
N SER A 40 9.03 5.79 -3.56
CA SER A 40 7.98 6.79 -3.37
C SER A 40 8.21 7.59 -2.09
N CYS A 41 8.30 8.92 -2.18
CA CYS A 41 8.30 9.82 -1.03
C CYS A 41 6.89 10.23 -0.58
N ALA A 42 5.83 9.63 -1.16
CA ALA A 42 4.46 9.97 -0.80
C ALA A 42 4.14 9.49 0.63
N SER A 43 3.75 10.44 1.49
CA SER A 43 3.31 10.14 2.85
C SER A 43 2.05 9.26 2.83
N GLY A 44 1.94 8.35 3.80
CA GLY A 44 0.79 7.44 3.90
C GLY A 44 0.80 6.24 2.95
N VAL A 45 1.87 6.04 2.17
CA VAL A 45 2.09 4.83 1.37
C VAL A 45 2.92 3.82 2.15
N SER A 46 2.47 2.56 2.18
CA SER A 46 3.24 1.42 2.68
C SER A 46 3.28 0.33 1.62
N VAL A 47 4.42 -0.35 1.47
CA VAL A 47 4.62 -1.36 0.43
C VAL A 47 4.81 -2.73 1.08
N VAL A 48 4.13 -3.75 0.56
CA VAL A 48 4.31 -5.15 1.00
C VAL A 48 5.20 -5.93 0.03
N ASN A 49 5.50 -7.18 0.38
CA ASN A 49 6.24 -8.10 -0.50
C ASN A 49 5.54 -8.27 -1.86
N ILE A 50 6.33 -8.63 -2.87
CA ILE A 50 5.85 -8.95 -4.21
C ILE A 50 4.75 -10.02 -4.13
N ASP A 51 3.64 -9.76 -4.83
CA ASP A 51 2.41 -10.56 -4.89
C ASP A 51 1.73 -10.85 -3.54
N ASN A 52 2.16 -10.21 -2.44
CA ASN A 52 1.59 -10.45 -1.11
C ASN A 52 0.28 -9.67 -0.89
N GLY A 53 -0.71 -9.90 -1.75
CA GLY A 53 -2.04 -9.28 -1.66
C GLY A 53 -2.77 -9.66 -0.38
N PHE A 54 -2.56 -10.88 0.12
CA PHE A 54 -3.13 -11.32 1.40
C PHE A 54 -2.59 -10.51 2.59
N GLY A 55 -1.27 -10.32 2.66
CA GLY A 55 -0.65 -9.50 3.69
C GLY A 55 -1.13 -8.06 3.64
N ALA A 56 -1.31 -7.50 2.44
CA ALA A 56 -1.88 -6.17 2.27
C ALA A 56 -3.32 -6.07 2.78
N ALA A 57 -4.18 -7.04 2.43
CA ALA A 57 -5.56 -7.06 2.90
C ALA A 57 -5.66 -7.21 4.43
N CYS A 58 -4.82 -8.07 5.02
CA CYS A 58 -4.74 -8.23 6.47
C CYS A 58 -4.33 -6.92 7.15
N GLN A 59 -3.29 -6.25 6.66
CA GLN A 59 -2.87 -4.95 7.19
C GLN A 59 -3.95 -3.87 7.02
N ALA A 60 -4.61 -3.79 5.87
CA ALA A 60 -5.72 -2.88 5.65
C ALA A 60 -6.85 -3.11 6.67
N ASN A 61 -7.20 -4.37 6.94
CA ASN A 61 -8.21 -4.71 7.92
C ASN A 61 -7.79 -4.34 9.36
N LEU A 62 -6.52 -4.55 9.72
CA LEU A 62 -6.01 -4.14 11.03
C LEU A 62 -6.10 -2.62 11.21
N ILE A 63 -5.69 -1.85 10.22
CA ILE A 63 -5.81 -0.38 10.20
C ILE A 63 -7.28 0.03 10.33
N MET A 64 -8.18 -0.60 9.56
CA MET A 64 -9.61 -0.32 9.63
C MET A 64 -10.19 -0.58 11.02
N ARG A 65 -9.80 -1.69 11.68
CA ARG A 65 -10.26 -2.01 13.03
C ARG A 65 -9.78 -0.98 14.06
N LEU A 66 -8.57 -0.45 13.91
CA LEU A 66 -8.07 0.65 14.74
C LEU A 66 -8.89 1.92 14.54
N ALA A 67 -9.15 2.30 13.29
CA ALA A 67 -9.94 3.49 12.95
C ALA A 67 -11.39 3.41 13.47
N VAL A 68 -12.04 2.25 13.34
CA VAL A 68 -13.41 2.03 13.86
C VAL A 68 -13.43 2.11 15.39
N ARG A 69 -12.43 1.52 16.07
CA ARG A 69 -12.31 1.62 17.53
C ARG A 69 -12.12 3.05 18.00
N GLU A 70 -11.30 3.84 17.32
CA GLU A 70 -11.08 5.24 17.66
C GLU A 70 -12.37 6.06 17.56
N LYS A 71 -13.15 5.88 16.49
CA LYS A 71 -14.49 6.51 16.37
C LYS A 71 -15.40 6.15 17.53
N GLY A 72 -15.52 4.86 17.85
CA GLY A 72 -16.38 4.40 18.95
C GLY A 72 -15.94 4.87 20.34
N ASN A 73 -14.68 5.28 20.51
CA ASN A 73 -14.19 5.89 21.75
C ASN A 73 -14.40 7.40 21.79
N ARG A 74 -14.49 8.06 20.64
CA ARG A 74 -14.69 9.52 20.50
C ARG A 74 -16.17 9.93 20.57
N GLU A 75 -17.07 8.97 20.37
CA GLU A 75 -18.53 9.11 20.48
C GLU A 75 -19.07 8.74 21.88
N ARG A 76 -18.18 8.41 22.83
CA ARG A 76 -18.49 8.21 24.26
C ARG A 76 -18.01 9.39 25.07
#